data_AF-A0A3D5V908-F1
#
_entry.id   AF-A0A3D5V908-F1
#
_cell.length_a   1.000
_cell.length_b   1.000
_cell.length_c   1.000
_cell.angle_alpha   90.00
_cell.angle_beta   90.00
_cell.angle_gamma   90.00
#
_symmetry.space_group_name_H-M   'P 1'
#
loop_
_entity.id
_entity.type
_entity.pdbx_description
1 polymer ?
#
loop_
_entity_poly.entity_id
_entity_poly.type
_entity_poly.pdbx_seq_one_letter_code
_entity_poly.pdbx_strand_id
1 'polypeptide(L)'
;MIKLWIDNKEVEVPEGTTILSAAQKADIHIPTLCYHPDLEPSANCGVCVVEIEGQPVPKRSCCTPVWEGMKVTSNSVKLRHLRKTLVEMVLSNHDVVCPTCNQNNKCELQDLAYLLGVDDSRLPKILEKKPIDDAGFSIVRDPNKCISCGRCITVCQQVQTVNALTINGRGFDGTVTTPFDKGMSESPCVNCGQCVVYCPVGALREKSNTEEVWDALLDDDKYVVVQEAPAIRATLGEEFGMDPEKVTVGKMYAALRKLGFDRVFDTNFSADLTIMEEGTELITRLKEGGKLPLITSCSPGWIKFMETYFPGIAENVSTCKSPQQMFGALVKTYFAEK
;
A
#
# COMPACT_ATOMS: atom_id res chain seq x y z
N MET A 1 -27.81 -4.09 20.80
CA MET A 1 -26.48 -4.42 21.35
C MET A 1 -26.46 -5.89 21.66
N ILE A 2 -25.35 -6.56 21.37
CA ILE A 2 -25.13 -7.99 21.60
C ILE A 2 -24.06 -8.13 22.68
N LYS A 3 -24.30 -9.01 23.66
CA LYS A 3 -23.33 -9.38 24.69
C LYS A 3 -22.71 -10.73 24.40
N LEU A 4 -21.39 -10.77 24.47
CA LEU A 4 -20.56 -11.95 24.27
C LEU A 4 -19.39 -11.98 25.25
N TRP A 5 -18.71 -13.11 25.34
CA TRP A 5 -17.49 -13.27 26.13
C TRP A 5 -16.33 -13.62 25.21
N ILE A 6 -15.23 -12.89 25.31
CA ILE A 6 -13.97 -13.20 24.63
C ILE A 6 -12.90 -13.31 25.72
N ASP A 7 -12.27 -14.48 25.85
CA ASP A 7 -11.27 -14.77 26.89
C ASP A 7 -11.75 -14.42 28.30
N ASN A 8 -13.00 -14.78 28.62
CA ASN A 8 -13.71 -14.49 29.87
C ASN A 8 -14.01 -13.01 30.15
N LYS A 9 -13.71 -12.09 29.23
CA LYS A 9 -14.15 -10.69 29.31
C LYS A 9 -15.50 -10.53 28.63
N GLU A 10 -16.48 -9.95 29.34
CA GLU A 10 -17.76 -9.56 28.73
C GLU A 10 -17.53 -8.35 27.80
N VAL A 11 -18.08 -8.43 26.59
CA VAL A 11 -17.95 -7.41 25.55
C VAL A 11 -19.35 -7.11 25.02
N GLU A 12 -19.67 -5.84 24.82
CA GLU A 12 -20.93 -5.39 24.26
C GLU A 12 -20.69 -4.64 22.94
N VAL A 13 -21.31 -5.10 21.85
CA VAL A 13 -21.12 -4.52 20.51
C VAL A 13 -22.43 -4.42 19.71
N PRO A 14 -22.49 -3.59 18.67
CA PRO A 14 -23.62 -3.59 17.72
C PRO A 14 -23.78 -4.93 17.01
N GLU A 15 -25.02 -5.25 16.64
CA GLU A 15 -25.31 -6.41 15.78
C GLU A 15 -24.59 -6.30 14.43
N GLY A 16 -24.16 -7.43 13.87
CA GLY A 16 -23.37 -7.48 12.64
C GLY A 16 -21.85 -7.27 12.83
N THR A 17 -21.39 -6.94 14.05
CA THR A 17 -19.95 -6.84 14.35
C THR A 17 -19.27 -8.22 14.22
N THR A 18 -18.07 -8.27 13.64
CA THR A 18 -17.28 -9.51 13.57
C THR A 18 -16.60 -9.83 14.90
N ILE A 19 -16.22 -11.10 15.14
CA ILE A 19 -15.44 -11.47 16.34
C ILE A 19 -14.15 -10.65 16.42
N LEU A 20 -13.44 -10.45 15.30
CA LEU A 20 -12.19 -9.68 15.28
C LEU A 20 -12.40 -8.23 15.73
N SER A 21 -13.42 -7.56 15.20
CA SER A 21 -13.74 -6.18 15.57
C SER A 21 -14.23 -6.07 17.02
N ALA A 22 -14.97 -7.07 17.52
CA ALA A 22 -15.36 -7.13 18.93
C ALA A 22 -14.15 -7.31 19.85
N ALA A 23 -13.19 -8.16 19.47
CA ALA A 23 -11.95 -8.36 20.22
C ALA A 23 -11.09 -7.09 20.27
N GLN A 24 -10.97 -6.37 19.14
CA GLN A 24 -10.25 -5.09 19.08
C GLN A 24 -10.85 -4.04 20.03
N LYS A 25 -12.18 -3.94 20.11
CA LYS A 25 -12.87 -3.04 21.07
C LYS A 25 -12.62 -3.40 22.54
N ALA A 26 -12.33 -4.67 22.81
CA ALA A 26 -12.05 -5.18 24.15
C ALA A 26 -10.55 -5.22 24.49
N ASP A 27 -9.70 -4.64 23.65
CA ASP A 27 -8.24 -4.67 23.75
C ASP A 27 -7.70 -6.13 23.83
N ILE A 28 -8.28 -7.01 23.02
CA ILE A 28 -7.87 -8.41 22.87
C ILE A 28 -7.23 -8.58 21.49
N HIS A 29 -5.93 -8.87 21.49
CA HIS A 29 -5.18 -9.05 20.26
C HIS A 29 -5.41 -10.46 19.66
N ILE A 30 -6.01 -10.51 18.47
CA ILE A 30 -6.08 -11.71 17.64
C ILE A 30 -5.13 -11.52 16.45
N PRO A 31 -4.12 -12.40 16.27
CA PRO A 31 -3.20 -12.28 15.15
C PRO A 31 -3.91 -12.36 13.79
N THR A 32 -3.49 -11.54 12.84
CA THR A 32 -4.01 -11.47 11.47
C THR A 32 -2.86 -11.41 10.45
N LEU A 33 -3.17 -11.65 9.17
CA LEU A 33 -2.17 -11.53 8.09
C LEU A 33 -2.77 -11.11 6.74
N CYS A 34 -3.95 -11.61 6.37
CA CYS A 34 -4.64 -11.16 5.15
C CYS A 34 -5.69 -10.07 5.41
N TYR A 35 -6.07 -9.84 6.66
CA TYR A 35 -7.07 -8.84 7.04
C TYR A 35 -6.46 -7.44 7.05
N HIS A 36 -7.14 -6.46 6.48
CA HIS A 36 -6.80 -5.04 6.57
C HIS A 36 -8.08 -4.28 6.96
N PRO A 37 -8.01 -3.27 7.86
CA PRO A 37 -9.21 -2.55 8.32
C PRO A 37 -10.00 -1.90 7.18
N ASP A 38 -9.31 -1.40 6.15
CA ASP A 38 -9.93 -0.71 5.02
C ASP A 38 -10.44 -1.65 3.91
N LEU A 39 -10.29 -2.98 4.06
CA LEU A 39 -10.68 -3.96 3.04
C LEU A 39 -11.69 -4.97 3.57
N GLU A 40 -12.57 -5.41 2.68
CA GLU A 40 -13.45 -6.54 2.97
C GLU A 40 -12.64 -7.81 3.29
N PRO A 41 -12.94 -8.51 4.39
CA PRO A 41 -12.17 -9.68 4.80
C PRO A 41 -12.27 -10.83 3.80
N SER A 42 -11.16 -11.18 3.15
CA SER A 42 -11.08 -12.37 2.28
C SER A 42 -11.14 -13.69 3.04
N ALA A 43 -10.81 -13.65 4.33
CA ALA A 43 -10.69 -14.83 5.18
C ALA A 43 -9.80 -15.92 4.55
N ASN A 44 -8.69 -15.56 3.88
CA ASN A 44 -7.82 -16.50 3.17
C ASN A 44 -6.75 -17.16 4.07
N CYS A 45 -6.03 -16.38 4.88
CA CYS A 45 -4.82 -16.87 5.57
C CYS A 45 -5.06 -17.82 6.75
N GLY A 46 -6.22 -17.73 7.42
CA GLY A 46 -6.55 -18.59 8.58
C GLY A 46 -5.81 -18.25 9.88
N VAL A 47 -4.96 -17.22 9.92
CA VAL A 47 -4.22 -16.82 11.12
C VAL A 47 -5.16 -16.35 12.25
N CYS A 48 -6.27 -15.70 11.88
CA CYS A 48 -7.26 -15.16 12.81
C CYS A 48 -8.25 -16.20 13.39
N VAL A 49 -7.91 -17.49 13.34
CA VAL A 49 -8.76 -18.55 13.88
C VAL A 49 -8.97 -18.41 15.39
N VAL A 50 -10.19 -18.67 15.85
CA VAL A 50 -10.61 -18.66 17.27
C VAL A 50 -11.49 -19.87 17.56
N GLU A 51 -11.56 -20.27 18.82
CA GLU A 51 -12.46 -21.34 19.28
C GLU A 51 -13.75 -20.73 19.82
N ILE A 52 -14.89 -21.36 19.53
CA ILE A 52 -16.21 -20.94 19.98
C ILE A 52 -16.82 -22.09 20.76
N GLU A 53 -17.37 -21.83 21.95
CA GLU A 53 -17.98 -22.86 22.79
C GLU A 53 -19.11 -23.60 22.03
N GLY A 54 -19.11 -24.92 22.10
CA GLY A 54 -20.06 -25.78 21.39
C GLY A 54 -19.75 -26.01 19.90
N GLN A 55 -18.73 -25.36 19.32
CA GLN A 55 -18.32 -25.57 17.94
C GLN A 55 -17.09 -26.49 17.86
N PRO A 56 -17.12 -27.56 17.03
CA PRO A 56 -16.02 -28.54 16.99
C PRO A 56 -14.76 -28.02 16.27
N VAL A 57 -14.91 -27.03 15.39
CA VAL A 57 -13.84 -26.53 14.52
C VAL A 57 -13.62 -25.03 14.75
N PRO A 58 -12.35 -24.56 14.85
CA PRO A 58 -12.04 -23.14 14.92
C PRO A 58 -12.65 -22.35 13.76
N LYS A 59 -13.09 -21.12 14.03
CA LYS A 59 -13.67 -20.21 13.04
C LYS A 59 -12.77 -19.01 12.82
N ARG A 60 -12.82 -18.41 11.62
CA ARG A 60 -12.03 -17.23 11.27
C ARG A 60 -12.70 -15.99 11.86
N SER A 61 -12.03 -15.29 12.78
CA SER A 61 -12.64 -14.17 13.51
C SER A 61 -12.96 -12.97 12.62
N CYS A 62 -12.22 -12.79 11.53
CA CYS A 62 -12.35 -11.62 10.64
C CYS A 62 -13.66 -11.58 9.84
N CYS A 63 -14.36 -12.69 9.66
CA CYS A 63 -15.58 -12.77 8.85
C CYS A 63 -16.75 -13.45 9.58
N THR A 64 -16.57 -13.83 10.86
CA THR A 64 -17.64 -14.48 11.64
C THR A 64 -18.36 -13.40 12.44
N PRO A 65 -19.67 -13.18 12.24
CA PRO A 65 -20.44 -12.24 13.05
C PRO A 65 -20.65 -12.79 14.46
N VAL A 66 -20.75 -11.89 15.44
CA VAL A 66 -21.06 -12.24 16.83
C VAL A 66 -22.56 -12.43 17.04
N TRP A 67 -22.93 -13.22 18.05
CA TRP A 67 -24.32 -13.39 18.50
C TRP A 67 -24.41 -13.39 20.03
N GLU A 68 -25.63 -13.22 20.55
CA GLU A 68 -25.89 -13.13 21.99
C GLU A 68 -25.46 -14.41 22.71
N GLY A 69 -24.76 -14.27 23.83
CA GLY A 69 -24.30 -15.43 24.60
C GLY A 69 -23.05 -16.12 24.04
N MET A 70 -22.49 -15.63 22.93
CA MET A 70 -21.32 -16.24 22.30
C MET A 70 -20.12 -16.23 23.24
N LYS A 71 -19.41 -17.35 23.33
CA LYS A 71 -18.17 -17.45 24.13
C LYS A 71 -17.02 -17.86 23.23
N VAL A 72 -16.00 -17.04 23.18
CA VAL A 72 -14.85 -17.15 22.29
C VAL A 72 -13.58 -17.29 23.11
N THR A 73 -12.73 -18.24 22.72
CA THR A 73 -11.34 -18.35 23.18
C THR A 73 -10.43 -17.93 22.04
N SER A 74 -9.63 -16.89 22.26
CA SER A 74 -8.73 -16.34 21.26
C SER A 74 -7.32 -16.94 21.31
N ASN A 75 -6.95 -17.51 22.46
CA ASN A 75 -5.62 -18.05 22.72
C ASN A 75 -5.69 -19.40 23.48
N SER A 76 -5.32 -20.47 22.79
CA SER A 76 -5.21 -21.82 23.34
C SER A 76 -3.99 -22.52 22.73
N VAL A 77 -3.52 -23.60 23.36
CA VAL A 77 -2.40 -24.41 22.84
C VAL A 77 -2.68 -24.87 21.40
N LYS A 78 -3.92 -25.29 21.13
CA LYS A 78 -4.38 -25.73 19.81
C LYS A 78 -4.35 -24.58 18.79
N LEU A 79 -4.88 -23.40 19.15
CA LEU A 79 -4.85 -22.22 18.28
C LEU A 79 -3.43 -21.76 17.98
N ARG A 80 -2.53 -21.77 18.99
CA ARG A 80 -1.13 -21.40 18.81
C ARG A 80 -0.41 -22.34 17.84
N HIS A 81 -0.57 -23.66 17.98
CA HIS A 81 0.03 -24.63 17.05
C HIS A 81 -0.52 -24.49 15.63
N LEU A 82 -1.83 -24.25 15.49
CA LEU A 82 -2.46 -24.06 14.18
C LEU A 82 -1.90 -22.80 13.49
N ARG A 83 -1.85 -21.67 14.18
CA ARG A 83 -1.28 -20.41 13.65
C ARG A 83 0.19 -20.57 13.27
N LYS A 84 0.99 -21.19 14.15
CA LYS A 84 2.41 -21.47 13.88
C LYS A 84 2.58 -22.29 12.59
N THR A 85 1.79 -23.36 12.45
CA THR A 85 1.79 -24.22 11.26
C THR A 85 1.43 -23.46 9.98
N LEU A 86 0.42 -22.59 10.03
CA LEU A 86 0.03 -21.78 8.87
C LEU A 86 1.15 -20.83 8.44
N VAL A 87 1.84 -20.20 9.38
CA VAL A 87 2.95 -19.28 9.06
C VAL A 87 4.16 -20.04 8.53
N GLU A 88 4.46 -21.23 9.07
CA GLU A 88 5.51 -22.10 8.54
C GLU A 88 5.21 -22.55 7.10
N MET A 89 3.94 -22.81 6.76
CA MET A 89 3.52 -23.11 5.38
C MET A 89 3.67 -21.90 4.45
N VAL A 90 3.45 -20.68 4.95
CA VAL A 90 3.71 -19.47 4.16
C VAL A 90 5.22 -19.32 3.93
N LEU A 91 6.04 -19.51 4.96
CA LEU A 91 7.50 -19.37 4.89
C LEU A 91 8.20 -20.48 4.08
N SER A 92 7.56 -21.63 3.88
CA SER A 92 8.11 -22.67 3.02
C SER A 92 8.10 -22.27 1.53
N ASN A 93 7.21 -21.36 1.15
CA ASN A 93 7.07 -20.82 -0.20
C ASN A 93 7.38 -19.30 -0.28
N HIS A 94 8.27 -18.81 0.59
CA HIS A 94 8.64 -17.39 0.67
C HIS A 94 10.16 -17.25 0.70
N ASP A 95 10.70 -16.28 -0.05
CA ASP A 95 12.13 -15.97 -0.08
C ASP A 95 12.52 -15.15 1.17
N VAL A 96 13.04 -15.84 2.19
CA VAL A 96 13.38 -15.24 3.49
C VAL A 96 14.77 -14.61 3.42
N VAL A 97 14.84 -13.37 2.93
CA VAL A 97 16.05 -12.53 2.86
C VAL A 97 15.83 -11.19 3.55
N CYS A 98 15.47 -11.24 4.84
CA CYS A 98 15.04 -10.06 5.60
C CYS A 98 16.05 -8.90 5.63
N PRO A 99 17.37 -9.10 5.85
CA PRO A 99 18.30 -7.98 6.00
C PRO A 99 18.39 -7.03 4.81
N THR A 100 18.15 -7.53 3.60
CA THR A 100 18.18 -6.75 2.35
C THR A 100 16.78 -6.49 1.80
N CYS A 101 15.74 -6.88 2.52
CA CYS A 101 14.36 -6.67 2.10
C CYS A 101 13.91 -5.22 2.37
N ASN A 102 13.18 -4.62 1.44
CA ASN A 102 12.63 -3.27 1.56
C ASN A 102 11.60 -3.14 2.70
N GLN A 103 11.01 -4.26 3.16
CA GLN A 103 10.06 -4.30 4.27
C GLN A 103 10.69 -4.71 5.60
N ASN A 104 12.02 -4.76 5.71
CA ASN A 104 12.67 -5.13 6.97
C ASN A 104 12.23 -4.18 8.11
N ASN A 105 11.84 -4.76 9.25
CA ASN A 105 11.26 -4.06 10.41
C ASN A 105 9.87 -3.44 10.21
N LYS A 106 9.21 -3.69 9.07
CA LYS A 106 7.82 -3.26 8.80
C LYS A 106 6.96 -4.39 8.25
N CYS A 107 7.50 -5.59 8.17
CA CYS A 107 6.88 -6.74 7.52
C CYS A 107 5.96 -7.45 8.53
N GLU A 108 4.65 -7.46 8.25
CA GLU A 108 3.67 -8.13 9.12
C GLU A 108 3.94 -9.64 9.24
N LEU A 109 4.48 -10.27 8.18
CA LEU A 109 4.88 -11.68 8.24
C LEU A 109 6.09 -11.91 9.16
N GLN A 110 7.06 -10.99 9.16
CA GLN A 110 8.23 -11.04 10.03
C GLN A 110 7.80 -10.94 11.50
N ASP A 111 6.95 -9.97 11.82
CA ASP A 111 6.41 -9.77 13.17
C ASP A 111 5.60 -10.97 13.64
N LEU A 112 4.75 -11.51 12.76
CA LEU A 112 3.91 -12.67 13.08
C LEU A 112 4.75 -13.93 13.30
N ALA A 113 5.78 -14.16 12.48
CA ALA A 113 6.70 -15.29 12.63
C ALA A 113 7.45 -15.20 13.96
N TYR A 114 7.92 -14.00 14.32
CA TYR A 114 8.57 -13.75 15.61
C TYR A 114 7.63 -13.99 16.79
N LEU A 115 6.41 -13.42 16.75
CA LEU A 115 5.40 -13.55 17.80
C LEU A 115 5.05 -15.02 18.09
N LEU A 116 4.96 -15.86 17.05
CA LEU A 116 4.59 -17.26 17.17
C LEU A 116 5.78 -18.18 17.51
N GLY A 117 7.01 -17.67 17.45
CA GLY A 117 8.24 -18.45 17.61
C GLY A 117 8.38 -19.49 16.49
N VAL A 118 8.16 -19.05 15.25
CA VAL A 118 8.27 -19.88 14.05
C VAL A 118 9.73 -20.18 13.75
N ASP A 119 9.99 -21.43 13.38
CA ASP A 119 11.27 -21.89 12.85
C ASP A 119 11.06 -22.23 11.37
N ASP A 120 11.75 -21.51 10.48
CA ASP A 120 11.57 -21.65 9.04
C ASP A 120 12.20 -22.92 8.46
N SER A 121 12.97 -23.67 9.27
CA SER A 121 13.58 -24.95 8.93
C SER A 121 12.66 -26.16 9.18
N ARG A 122 11.54 -25.96 9.88
CA ARG A 122 10.63 -27.07 10.27
C ARG A 122 9.99 -27.75 9.05
N LEU A 123 9.68 -26.99 8.01
CA LEU A 123 9.09 -27.49 6.77
C LEU A 123 10.09 -27.36 5.61
N PRO A 124 10.09 -28.30 4.65
CA PRO A 124 10.94 -28.19 3.47
C PRO A 124 10.57 -26.94 2.68
N LYS A 125 11.57 -26.20 2.19
CA LYS A 125 11.35 -25.09 1.26
C LYS A 125 10.87 -25.66 -0.07
N ILE A 126 9.73 -25.17 -0.54
CA ILE A 126 9.10 -25.56 -1.81
C ILE A 126 9.11 -24.42 -2.83
N LEU A 127 9.66 -23.25 -2.46
CA LEU A 127 9.73 -22.09 -3.33
C LEU A 127 10.52 -22.39 -4.61
N GLU A 128 9.84 -22.28 -5.74
CA GLU A 128 10.47 -22.18 -7.05
C GLU A 128 10.60 -20.71 -7.43
N LYS A 129 11.84 -20.23 -7.61
CA LYS A 129 12.08 -18.81 -7.90
C LYS A 129 11.54 -18.43 -9.27
N LYS A 130 10.71 -17.40 -9.28
CA LYS A 130 10.10 -16.79 -10.47
C LYS A 130 10.79 -15.46 -10.81
N PRO A 131 10.79 -15.04 -12.09
CA PRO A 131 11.32 -13.75 -12.49
C PRO A 131 10.63 -12.60 -11.74
N ILE A 132 11.42 -11.58 -11.38
CA ILE A 132 10.92 -10.32 -10.86
C ILE A 132 10.39 -9.51 -12.04
N ASP A 133 9.22 -8.90 -11.88
CA ASP A 133 8.64 -7.99 -12.86
C ASP A 133 8.98 -6.55 -12.48
N ASP A 134 9.95 -5.97 -13.19
CA ASP A 134 10.46 -4.61 -13.02
C ASP A 134 10.34 -3.75 -14.30
N ALA A 135 9.61 -4.27 -15.30
CA ALA A 135 9.42 -3.64 -16.60
C ALA A 135 8.51 -2.40 -16.52
N GLY A 136 7.68 -2.31 -15.48
CA GLY A 136 6.85 -1.13 -15.20
C GLY A 136 7.66 0.12 -14.83
N PHE A 137 7.01 1.28 -14.93
CA PHE A 137 7.62 2.57 -14.59
C PHE A 137 7.69 2.83 -13.08
N SER A 138 6.71 2.36 -12.31
CA SER A 138 6.53 2.82 -10.93
C SER A 138 6.56 1.70 -9.88
N ILE A 139 6.20 0.47 -10.27
CA ILE A 139 6.00 -0.64 -9.35
C ILE A 139 6.86 -1.82 -9.81
N VAL A 140 7.57 -2.41 -8.86
CA VAL A 140 8.29 -3.68 -9.01
C VAL A 140 7.53 -4.76 -8.25
N ARG A 141 7.30 -5.90 -8.90
CA ARG A 141 6.65 -7.07 -8.32
C ARG A 141 7.63 -8.22 -8.19
N ASP A 142 7.88 -8.62 -6.95
CA ASP A 142 8.66 -9.81 -6.60
C ASP A 142 7.71 -10.94 -6.16
N PRO A 143 7.36 -11.88 -7.07
CA PRO A 143 6.47 -12.99 -6.73
C PRO A 143 7.06 -13.92 -5.66
N ASN A 144 8.38 -13.93 -5.46
CA ASN A 144 9.05 -14.83 -4.52
C ASN A 144 8.81 -14.45 -3.05
N LYS A 145 8.36 -13.23 -2.81
CA LYS A 145 7.98 -12.73 -1.47
C LYS A 145 6.46 -12.69 -1.28
N CYS A 146 5.68 -13.05 -2.31
CA CYS A 146 4.23 -12.99 -2.24
C CYS A 146 3.66 -14.10 -1.35
N ILE A 147 2.71 -13.74 -0.49
CA ILE A 147 1.99 -14.69 0.38
C ILE A 147 0.57 -15.01 -0.10
N SER A 148 0.22 -14.56 -1.32
CA SER A 148 -1.10 -14.74 -1.94
C SER A 148 -2.28 -14.34 -1.04
N CYS A 149 -2.11 -13.30 -0.22
CA CYS A 149 -3.13 -12.84 0.72
C CYS A 149 -4.33 -12.15 0.04
N GLY A 150 -4.11 -11.61 -1.16
CA GLY A 150 -5.14 -10.95 -1.97
C GLY A 150 -5.38 -9.46 -1.65
N ARG A 151 -4.75 -8.87 -0.62
CA ARG A 151 -4.98 -7.45 -0.26
C ARG A 151 -4.77 -6.49 -1.43
N CYS A 152 -3.67 -6.68 -2.17
CA CYS A 152 -3.34 -5.90 -3.36
C CYS A 152 -4.38 -6.04 -4.49
N ILE A 153 -5.00 -7.22 -4.63
CA ILE A 153 -6.06 -7.48 -5.60
C ILE A 153 -7.33 -6.75 -5.14
N THR A 154 -7.74 -6.97 -3.89
CA THR A 154 -8.96 -6.38 -3.32
C THR A 154 -8.93 -4.85 -3.42
N VAL A 155 -7.84 -4.18 -3.01
CA VAL A 155 -7.75 -2.72 -3.10
C VAL A 155 -7.77 -2.23 -4.56
N CYS A 156 -7.12 -2.96 -5.48
CA CYS A 156 -7.08 -2.60 -6.90
C CYS A 156 -8.46 -2.74 -7.57
N GLN A 157 -9.25 -3.73 -7.17
CA GLN A 157 -10.56 -4.03 -7.75
C GLN A 157 -11.69 -3.23 -7.09
N GLN A 158 -11.75 -3.22 -5.76
CA GLN A 158 -12.89 -2.69 -5.01
C GLN A 158 -12.75 -1.20 -4.68
N VAL A 159 -11.52 -0.72 -4.44
CA VAL A 159 -11.29 0.68 -4.09
C VAL A 159 -10.91 1.48 -5.33
N GLN A 160 -9.93 0.99 -6.10
CA GLN A 160 -9.44 1.71 -7.28
C GLN A 160 -10.26 1.45 -8.54
N THR A 161 -11.04 0.36 -8.60
CA THR A 161 -11.84 -0.06 -9.78
C THR A 161 -11.03 -0.28 -11.08
N VAL A 162 -9.71 -0.50 -10.95
CA VAL A 162 -8.78 -0.69 -12.08
C VAL A 162 -8.74 -2.16 -12.51
N ASN A 163 -8.80 -3.11 -11.57
CA ASN A 163 -8.72 -4.54 -11.88
C ASN A 163 -7.41 -4.96 -12.61
N ALA A 164 -6.30 -4.32 -12.28
CA ALA A 164 -4.99 -4.63 -12.87
C ALA A 164 -4.33 -5.90 -12.32
N LEU A 165 -4.72 -6.35 -11.12
CA LEU A 165 -4.17 -7.52 -10.46
C LEU A 165 -5.22 -8.63 -10.32
N THR A 166 -4.76 -9.88 -10.44
CA THR A 166 -5.53 -11.11 -10.29
C THR A 166 -4.65 -12.25 -9.80
N ILE A 167 -5.23 -13.44 -9.59
CA ILE A 167 -4.49 -14.68 -9.41
C ILE A 167 -4.56 -15.46 -10.72
N ASN A 168 -3.40 -15.84 -11.27
CA ASN A 168 -3.30 -16.78 -12.37
C ASN A 168 -2.81 -18.15 -11.86
N GLY A 169 -3.29 -19.23 -12.47
CA GLY A 169 -3.00 -20.59 -12.03
C GLY A 169 -3.88 -21.06 -10.85
N ARG A 170 -3.58 -22.26 -10.34
CA ARG A 170 -4.28 -22.89 -9.21
C ARG A 170 -3.29 -23.67 -8.36
N GLY A 171 -3.63 -23.90 -7.09
CA GLY A 171 -2.77 -24.65 -6.18
C GLY A 171 -1.40 -23.98 -6.01
N PHE A 172 -0.33 -24.77 -6.10
CA PHE A 172 1.04 -24.28 -5.97
C PHE A 172 1.48 -23.34 -7.12
N ASP A 173 0.87 -23.48 -8.30
CA ASP A 173 1.16 -22.61 -9.45
C ASP A 173 0.46 -21.24 -9.35
N GLY A 174 -0.50 -21.11 -8.42
CA GLY A 174 -1.26 -19.90 -8.17
C GLY A 174 -0.37 -18.71 -7.82
N THR A 175 -0.36 -17.69 -8.68
CA THR A 175 0.50 -16.50 -8.53
C THR A 175 -0.32 -15.23 -8.65
N VAL A 176 -0.13 -14.29 -7.74
CA VAL A 176 -0.68 -12.93 -7.88
C VAL A 176 0.07 -12.21 -8.99
N THR A 177 -0.61 -11.91 -10.09
CA THR A 177 -0.04 -11.32 -11.31
C THR A 177 -1.11 -10.48 -12.04
N THR A 178 -0.84 -10.04 -13.26
CA THR A 178 -1.78 -9.31 -14.11
C THR A 178 -2.61 -10.27 -14.98
N PRO A 179 -3.75 -9.83 -15.55
CA PRO A 179 -4.52 -10.67 -16.46
C PRO A 179 -3.65 -11.26 -17.57
N PHE A 180 -3.77 -12.57 -17.78
CA PHE A 180 -2.97 -13.34 -18.75
C PHE A 180 -1.44 -13.33 -18.51
N ASP A 181 -0.99 -12.96 -17.30
CA ASP A 181 0.42 -12.93 -16.90
C ASP A 181 1.31 -12.05 -17.78
N LYS A 182 0.76 -10.92 -18.27
CA LYS A 182 1.48 -9.99 -19.15
C LYS A 182 2.45 -9.04 -18.42
N GLY A 183 2.57 -9.16 -17.10
CA GLY A 183 3.32 -8.22 -16.27
C GLY A 183 2.62 -6.86 -16.11
N MET A 184 3.20 -5.99 -15.30
CA MET A 184 2.62 -4.70 -14.91
C MET A 184 2.63 -3.67 -16.05
N SER A 185 3.64 -3.69 -16.92
CA SER A 185 3.80 -2.77 -18.05
C SER A 185 2.70 -2.92 -19.10
N GLU A 186 2.25 -4.15 -19.37
CA GLU A 186 1.21 -4.50 -20.35
C GLU A 186 -0.17 -4.73 -19.71
N SER A 187 -0.38 -4.16 -18.52
CA SER A 187 -1.63 -4.26 -17.77
C SER A 187 -2.38 -2.92 -17.76
N PRO A 188 -3.67 -2.90 -17.39
CA PRO A 188 -4.40 -1.65 -17.22
C PRO A 188 -4.01 -0.90 -15.91
N CYS A 189 -2.89 -1.27 -15.27
CA CYS A 189 -2.40 -0.61 -14.08
C CYS A 189 -2.21 0.89 -14.30
N VAL A 190 -2.81 1.71 -13.43
CA VAL A 190 -2.70 3.17 -13.47
C VAL A 190 -1.53 3.72 -12.64
N ASN A 191 -0.65 2.85 -12.14
CA ASN A 191 0.54 3.22 -11.35
C ASN A 191 0.25 4.01 -10.05
N CYS A 192 -0.92 3.83 -9.42
CA CYS A 192 -1.28 4.57 -8.20
C CYS A 192 -0.62 4.06 -6.90
N GLY A 193 0.05 2.90 -6.93
CA GLY A 193 0.81 2.37 -5.79
C GLY A 193 -0.03 1.81 -4.63
N GLN A 194 -1.37 1.85 -4.69
CA GLN A 194 -2.21 1.33 -3.59
C GLN A 194 -1.96 -0.16 -3.29
N CYS A 195 -1.63 -0.95 -4.30
CA CYS A 195 -1.25 -2.35 -4.09
C CYS A 195 0.07 -2.51 -3.31
N VAL A 196 1.00 -1.56 -3.39
CA VAL A 196 2.25 -1.52 -2.60
C VAL A 196 1.93 -1.19 -1.15
N VAL A 197 1.12 -0.15 -0.90
CA VAL A 197 0.72 0.29 0.44
C VAL A 197 0.03 -0.83 1.23
N TYR A 198 -0.84 -1.59 0.59
CA TYR A 198 -1.61 -2.66 1.23
C TYR A 198 -0.88 -4.01 1.28
N CYS A 199 0.35 -4.10 0.75
CA CYS A 199 1.13 -5.33 0.75
C CYS A 199 1.77 -5.55 2.14
N PRO A 200 1.47 -6.66 2.85
CA PRO A 200 2.03 -6.92 4.19
C PRO A 200 3.51 -7.35 4.18
N VAL A 201 4.10 -7.51 2.99
CA VAL A 201 5.40 -8.16 2.74
C VAL A 201 6.12 -7.47 1.59
N GLY A 202 7.39 -7.81 1.35
CA GLY A 202 8.22 -7.19 0.30
C GLY A 202 7.90 -7.60 -1.14
N ALA A 203 6.68 -8.06 -1.44
CA ALA A 203 6.31 -8.58 -2.76
C ALA A 203 5.99 -7.48 -3.78
N LEU A 204 5.55 -6.32 -3.31
CA LEU A 204 5.29 -5.14 -4.13
C LEU A 204 6.04 -3.97 -3.52
N ARG A 205 6.73 -3.21 -4.37
CA ARG A 205 7.49 -2.03 -3.97
C ARG A 205 7.54 -1.01 -5.10
N GLU A 206 7.85 0.21 -4.76
CA GLU A 206 8.18 1.25 -5.73
C GLU A 206 9.48 0.91 -6.49
N LYS A 207 9.57 1.43 -7.72
CA LYS A 207 10.83 1.46 -8.45
C LYS A 207 11.71 2.53 -7.81
N SER A 208 12.83 2.12 -7.25
CA SER A 208 13.75 3.03 -6.56
C SER A 208 14.61 3.79 -7.57
N ASN A 209 14.69 5.10 -7.38
CA ASN A 209 15.68 5.98 -8.04
C ASN A 209 16.74 6.47 -7.05
N THR A 210 16.93 5.78 -5.92
CA THR A 210 17.85 6.22 -4.86
C THR A 210 19.30 6.29 -5.34
N GLU A 211 19.77 5.30 -6.09
CA GLU A 211 21.13 5.30 -6.65
C GLU A 211 21.32 6.41 -7.68
N GLU A 212 20.33 6.67 -8.55
CA GLU A 212 20.40 7.80 -9.50
C GLU A 212 20.49 9.15 -8.79
N VAL A 213 19.85 9.29 -7.62
CA VAL A 213 19.96 10.50 -6.79
C VAL A 213 21.34 10.60 -6.15
N TRP A 214 21.91 9.49 -5.66
CA TRP A 214 23.30 9.49 -5.15
C TRP A 214 24.30 9.84 -6.23
N ASP A 215 24.18 9.24 -7.41
CA ASP A 215 25.02 9.53 -8.57
C ASP A 215 24.91 11.02 -8.95
N ALA A 216 23.73 11.63 -8.84
CA ALA A 216 23.57 13.06 -9.08
C ALA A 216 24.21 13.93 -8.00
N LEU A 217 24.05 13.58 -6.72
CA LEU A 217 24.59 14.33 -5.58
C LEU A 217 26.12 14.27 -5.47
N LEU A 218 26.73 13.20 -5.97
CA LEU A 218 28.18 12.99 -5.95
C LEU A 218 28.88 13.48 -7.23
N ASP A 219 28.12 14.02 -8.18
CA ASP A 219 28.63 14.56 -9.43
C ASP A 219 28.89 16.06 -9.29
N ASP A 220 30.17 16.43 -9.16
CA ASP A 220 30.62 17.82 -8.97
C ASP A 220 30.22 18.76 -10.13
N ASP A 221 29.86 18.22 -11.31
CA ASP A 221 29.42 19.01 -12.47
C ASP A 221 27.90 19.29 -12.45
N LYS A 222 27.15 18.75 -11.48
CA LYS A 222 25.69 18.93 -11.39
C LYS A 222 25.30 19.93 -10.30
N TYR A 223 24.33 20.77 -10.64
CA TYR A 223 23.56 21.54 -9.66
C TYR A 223 22.27 20.79 -9.34
N VAL A 224 22.21 20.16 -8.16
CA VAL A 224 21.16 19.23 -7.77
C VAL A 224 20.10 19.94 -6.94
N VAL A 225 18.90 20.01 -7.51
CA VAL A 225 17.72 20.58 -6.86
C VAL A 225 16.78 19.48 -6.41
N VAL A 226 16.11 19.70 -5.28
CA VAL A 226 15.05 18.81 -4.78
C VAL A 226 13.79 19.60 -4.49
N GLN A 227 12.65 18.96 -4.72
CA GLN A 227 11.35 19.42 -4.26
C GLN A 227 10.61 18.30 -3.52
N GLU A 228 9.89 18.65 -2.46
CA GLU A 228 8.97 17.75 -1.78
C GLU A 228 7.54 17.92 -2.26
N ALA A 229 6.78 16.83 -2.29
CA ALA A 229 5.33 16.91 -2.43
C ALA A 229 4.65 17.37 -1.12
N PRO A 230 3.44 17.96 -1.18
CA PRO A 230 2.77 18.50 0.00
C PRO A 230 2.58 17.48 1.13
N ALA A 231 2.21 16.24 0.79
CA ALA A 231 1.90 15.19 1.77
C ALA A 231 3.12 14.71 2.58
N ILE A 232 4.33 14.77 2.01
CA ILE A 232 5.54 14.22 2.64
C ILE A 232 5.85 14.92 3.96
N ARG A 233 5.61 16.24 4.05
CA ARG A 233 5.85 16.99 5.28
C ARG A 233 4.96 16.56 6.45
N ALA A 234 3.81 15.94 6.16
CA ALA A 234 2.86 15.46 7.16
C ALA A 234 3.20 14.02 7.60
N THR A 235 3.63 13.16 6.67
CA THR A 235 3.78 11.71 6.94
C THR A 235 5.20 11.27 7.24
N LEU A 236 6.23 12.00 6.77
CA LEU A 236 7.64 11.58 6.91
C LEU A 236 8.05 11.39 8.39
N GLY A 237 7.43 12.09 9.32
CA GLY A 237 7.73 11.97 10.75
C GLY A 237 7.46 10.57 11.31
N GLU A 238 6.43 9.88 10.82
CA GLU A 238 6.00 8.56 11.31
C GLU A 238 7.12 7.52 11.13
N GLU A 239 7.87 7.64 10.04
CA GLU A 239 9.04 6.81 9.72
C GLU A 239 10.19 6.95 10.74
N PHE A 240 10.20 8.03 11.51
CA PHE A 240 11.15 8.28 12.58
C PHE A 240 10.53 8.12 13.97
N GLY A 241 9.35 7.46 14.06
CA GLY A 241 8.62 7.27 15.31
C GLY A 241 8.05 8.55 15.90
N MET A 242 7.87 9.60 15.08
CA MET A 242 7.19 10.81 15.51
C MET A 242 5.67 10.64 15.50
N ASP A 243 5.01 11.44 16.34
CA ASP A 243 3.56 11.56 16.38
C ASP A 243 2.99 11.94 14.99
N PRO A 244 2.01 11.19 14.44
CA PRO A 244 1.38 11.48 13.15
C PRO A 244 0.77 12.89 13.04
N GLU A 245 0.44 13.53 14.16
CA GLU A 245 -0.10 14.90 14.16
C GLU A 245 0.98 15.98 13.95
N LYS A 246 2.27 15.61 13.95
CA LYS A 246 3.38 16.58 13.86
C LYS A 246 3.93 16.71 12.43
N VAL A 247 3.84 17.93 11.93
CA VAL A 247 4.44 18.34 10.65
C VAL A 247 5.96 18.52 10.76
N THR A 248 6.71 18.06 9.76
CA THR A 248 8.19 17.95 9.81
C THR A 248 8.95 18.89 8.85
N VAL A 249 8.28 19.89 8.27
CA VAL A 249 8.81 20.80 7.23
C VAL A 249 10.25 21.25 7.47
N GLY A 250 10.52 21.94 8.59
CA GLY A 250 11.86 22.48 8.85
C GLY A 250 12.94 21.41 9.03
N LYS A 251 12.58 20.26 9.62
CA LYS A 251 13.51 19.12 9.78
C LYS A 251 13.83 18.47 8.45
N MET A 252 12.83 18.28 7.60
CA MET A 252 12.98 17.72 6.27
C MET A 252 13.88 18.62 5.40
N TYR A 253 13.66 19.94 5.41
CA TYR A 253 14.54 20.86 4.68
C TYR A 253 15.98 20.84 5.20
N ALA A 254 16.16 20.78 6.53
CA ALA A 254 17.49 20.65 7.10
C ALA A 254 18.15 19.32 6.71
N ALA A 255 17.40 18.21 6.66
CA ALA A 255 17.89 16.91 6.25
C ALA A 255 18.31 16.91 4.76
N LEU A 256 17.47 17.43 3.86
CA LEU A 256 17.77 17.55 2.44
C LEU A 256 19.04 18.38 2.19
N ARG A 257 19.22 19.51 2.88
CA ARG A 257 20.47 20.28 2.80
C ARG A 257 21.68 19.49 3.30
N LYS A 258 21.52 18.73 4.38
CA LYS A 258 22.59 17.86 4.91
C LYS A 258 22.95 16.70 3.99
N LEU A 259 22.01 16.24 3.16
CA LEU A 259 22.25 15.20 2.16
C LEU A 259 23.08 15.70 0.96
N GLY A 260 23.22 17.03 0.79
CA GLY A 260 24.04 17.62 -0.26
C GLY A 260 23.27 18.30 -1.39
N PHE A 261 21.93 18.41 -1.31
CA PHE A 261 21.17 19.17 -2.31
C PHE A 261 21.54 20.66 -2.29
N ASP A 262 21.92 21.21 -3.44
CA ASP A 262 22.27 22.64 -3.60
C ASP A 262 21.09 23.57 -3.32
N ARG A 263 19.89 23.12 -3.69
CA ARG A 263 18.66 23.88 -3.48
C ARG A 263 17.47 22.99 -3.14
N VAL A 264 16.76 23.39 -2.08
CA VAL A 264 15.50 22.79 -1.65
C VAL A 264 14.36 23.74 -1.99
N PHE A 265 13.42 23.28 -2.80
CA PHE A 265 12.20 23.97 -3.23
C PHE A 265 10.96 23.27 -2.72
N ASP A 266 9.82 23.97 -2.71
CA ASP A 266 8.54 23.42 -2.24
C ASP A 266 7.56 23.28 -3.41
N THR A 267 7.00 22.08 -3.63
CA THR A 267 6.01 21.84 -4.70
C THR A 267 4.75 22.70 -4.51
N ASN A 268 4.44 23.16 -3.28
CA ASN A 268 3.32 24.06 -3.03
C ASN A 268 3.41 25.34 -3.86
N PHE A 269 4.62 25.86 -4.10
CA PHE A 269 4.80 27.01 -4.97
C PHE A 269 4.32 26.71 -6.40
N SER A 270 4.71 25.57 -6.95
CA SER A 270 4.22 25.14 -8.27
C SER A 270 2.75 24.72 -8.26
N ALA A 271 2.20 24.35 -7.11
CA ALA A 271 0.77 24.10 -6.95
C ALA A 271 -0.02 25.40 -7.06
N ASP A 272 0.44 26.49 -6.45
CA ASP A 272 -0.16 27.81 -6.63
C ASP A 272 -0.17 28.23 -8.10
N LEU A 273 0.91 27.93 -8.84
CA LEU A 273 0.97 28.19 -10.27
C LEU A 273 0.02 27.30 -11.09
N THR A 274 -0.11 26.01 -10.73
CA THR A 274 -1.14 25.14 -11.30
C THR A 274 -2.54 25.75 -11.11
N ILE A 275 -2.85 26.28 -9.92
CA ILE A 275 -4.12 26.94 -9.66
C ILE A 275 -4.32 28.20 -10.50
N MET A 276 -3.26 29.01 -10.70
CA MET A 276 -3.34 30.21 -11.55
C MET A 276 -3.71 29.85 -12.99
N GLU A 277 -3.05 28.85 -13.56
CA GLU A 277 -3.29 28.41 -14.94
C GLU A 277 -4.65 27.70 -15.09
N GLU A 278 -4.95 26.74 -14.20
CA GLU A 278 -6.19 25.96 -14.25
C GLU A 278 -7.43 26.81 -13.92
N GLY A 279 -7.30 27.77 -13.00
CA GLY A 279 -8.34 28.75 -12.71
C GLY A 279 -8.58 29.72 -13.87
N THR A 280 -7.51 30.15 -14.54
CA THR A 280 -7.63 30.95 -15.76
C THR A 280 -8.32 30.16 -16.87
N GLU A 281 -7.92 28.90 -17.08
CA GLU A 281 -8.53 27.99 -18.05
C GLU A 281 -10.03 27.80 -17.77
N LEU A 282 -10.42 27.58 -16.51
CA LEU A 282 -11.82 27.45 -16.12
C LEU A 282 -12.64 28.69 -16.48
N ILE A 283 -12.14 29.88 -16.13
CA ILE A 283 -12.82 31.15 -16.43
C ILE A 283 -12.96 31.35 -17.93
N THR A 284 -11.93 31.05 -18.71
CA THR A 284 -11.95 31.14 -20.18
C THR A 284 -13.00 30.19 -20.76
N ARG A 285 -12.99 28.92 -20.35
CA ARG A 285 -13.99 27.93 -20.83
C ARG A 285 -15.42 28.36 -20.48
N LEU A 286 -15.65 28.94 -19.29
CA LEU A 286 -16.97 29.44 -18.90
C LEU A 286 -17.45 30.63 -19.73
N LYS A 287 -16.54 31.55 -20.10
CA LYS A 287 -16.88 32.76 -20.87
C LYS A 287 -17.04 32.50 -22.36
N GLU A 288 -16.23 31.62 -22.91
CA GLU A 288 -16.12 31.38 -24.36
C GLU A 288 -16.93 30.17 -24.83
N GLY A 289 -17.64 29.48 -23.93
CA GLY A 289 -18.42 28.29 -24.27
C GLY A 289 -17.54 27.05 -24.53
N GLY A 290 -16.41 26.94 -23.81
CA GLY A 290 -15.51 25.79 -23.87
C GLY A 290 -16.12 24.51 -23.25
N LYS A 291 -15.43 23.38 -23.42
CA LYS A 291 -15.91 22.08 -22.94
C LYS A 291 -15.90 21.99 -21.41
N LEU A 292 -17.05 21.59 -20.85
CA LEU A 292 -17.29 21.42 -19.42
C LEU A 292 -17.83 20.01 -19.12
N PRO A 293 -17.61 19.45 -17.91
CA PRO A 293 -16.84 20.04 -16.80
C PRO A 293 -15.34 20.14 -17.11
N LEU A 294 -14.63 21.06 -16.46
CA LEU A 294 -13.16 21.04 -16.43
C LEU A 294 -12.71 20.02 -15.38
N ILE A 295 -11.81 19.11 -15.76
CA ILE A 295 -11.32 18.04 -14.92
C ILE A 295 -9.83 18.25 -14.68
N THR A 296 -9.38 18.07 -13.45
CA THR A 296 -7.98 18.30 -13.09
C THR A 296 -7.04 17.30 -13.77
N SER A 297 -5.81 17.74 -14.02
CA SER A 297 -4.77 16.97 -14.73
C SER A 297 -3.57 16.59 -13.86
N CYS A 298 -3.57 16.98 -12.60
CA CYS A 298 -2.38 16.94 -11.74
C CYS A 298 -2.00 15.53 -11.23
N SER A 299 -2.95 14.58 -11.20
CA SER A 299 -2.73 13.21 -10.76
C SER A 299 -2.41 12.29 -11.93
N PRO A 300 -1.18 11.72 -12.03
CA PRO A 300 -0.82 10.84 -13.14
C PRO A 300 -1.63 9.55 -13.15
N GLY A 301 -2.03 9.05 -11.97
CA GLY A 301 -2.90 7.88 -11.87
C GLY A 301 -4.30 8.15 -12.43
N TRP A 302 -4.84 9.34 -12.18
CA TRP A 302 -6.10 9.77 -12.81
C TRP A 302 -5.97 9.91 -14.32
N ILE A 303 -4.91 10.57 -14.81
CA ILE A 303 -4.69 10.71 -16.26
C ILE A 303 -4.65 9.34 -16.94
N LYS A 304 -3.85 8.40 -16.43
CA LYS A 304 -3.76 7.05 -17.00
C LYS A 304 -5.09 6.28 -16.89
N PHE A 305 -5.83 6.45 -15.80
CA PHE A 305 -7.17 5.88 -15.64
C PHE A 305 -8.13 6.41 -16.70
N MET A 306 -8.17 7.73 -16.89
CA MET A 306 -9.00 8.38 -17.90
C MET A 306 -8.62 7.93 -19.31
N GLU A 307 -7.33 7.92 -19.66
CA GLU A 307 -6.85 7.46 -20.97
C GLU A 307 -7.26 6.01 -21.26
N THR A 308 -7.25 5.16 -20.24
CA THR A 308 -7.53 3.72 -20.37
C THR A 308 -9.04 3.43 -20.46
N TYR A 309 -9.85 4.05 -19.59
CA TYR A 309 -11.27 3.68 -19.40
C TYR A 309 -12.25 4.71 -19.94
N PHE A 310 -11.86 5.99 -20.01
CA PHE A 310 -12.74 7.09 -20.38
C PHE A 310 -12.07 8.06 -21.39
N PRO A 311 -11.50 7.57 -22.50
CA PRO A 311 -10.78 8.45 -23.43
C PRO A 311 -11.66 9.56 -24.04
N GLY A 312 -12.98 9.36 -24.08
CA GLY A 312 -13.94 10.35 -24.60
C GLY A 312 -14.04 11.65 -23.79
N ILE A 313 -13.53 11.70 -22.56
CA ILE A 313 -13.49 12.92 -21.73
C ILE A 313 -12.11 13.60 -21.73
N ALA A 314 -11.18 13.20 -22.62
CA ALA A 314 -9.84 13.77 -22.67
C ALA A 314 -9.86 15.30 -22.88
N GLU A 315 -10.78 15.81 -23.71
CA GLU A 315 -10.91 17.27 -23.95
C GLU A 315 -11.47 18.04 -22.75
N ASN A 316 -12.03 17.35 -21.76
CA ASN A 316 -12.48 17.94 -20.50
C ASN A 316 -11.33 18.08 -19.50
N VAL A 317 -10.19 17.43 -19.74
CA VAL A 317 -9.01 17.54 -18.87
C VAL A 317 -8.32 18.88 -19.08
N SER A 318 -7.90 19.46 -17.97
CA SER A 318 -7.12 20.68 -17.89
C SER A 318 -5.81 20.53 -18.66
N THR A 319 -5.48 21.56 -19.44
CA THR A 319 -4.21 21.63 -20.18
C THR A 319 -3.04 21.96 -19.27
N CYS A 320 -3.33 22.37 -18.03
CA CYS A 320 -2.34 22.71 -17.04
C CYS A 320 -1.43 21.51 -16.71
N LYS A 321 -0.14 21.77 -16.50
CA LYS A 321 0.79 20.76 -15.99
C LYS A 321 0.54 20.50 -14.51
N SER A 322 0.84 19.28 -14.06
CA SER A 322 0.88 18.98 -12.62
C SER A 322 1.93 19.85 -11.90
N PRO A 323 1.78 20.10 -10.59
CA PRO A 323 2.76 20.88 -9.83
C PRO A 323 4.19 20.38 -10.01
N GLN A 324 4.39 19.06 -9.96
CA GLN A 324 5.70 18.43 -10.18
C GLN A 324 6.29 18.78 -11.55
N GLN A 325 5.49 18.67 -12.62
CA GLN A 325 5.94 18.91 -13.99
C GLN A 325 6.11 20.41 -14.29
N MET A 326 5.30 21.26 -13.63
CA MET A 326 5.41 22.70 -13.73
C MET A 326 6.69 23.19 -13.07
N PHE A 327 7.02 22.70 -11.87
CA PHE A 327 8.31 22.96 -11.25
C PHE A 327 9.47 22.53 -12.15
N GLY A 328 9.39 21.32 -12.72
CA GLY A 328 10.41 20.82 -13.65
C GLY A 328 10.65 21.76 -14.84
N ALA A 329 9.61 22.40 -15.36
CA ALA A 329 9.75 23.40 -16.43
C ALA A 329 10.38 24.71 -15.92
N LEU A 330 9.95 25.21 -14.76
CA LEU A 330 10.43 26.47 -14.18
C LEU A 330 11.88 26.37 -13.73
N VAL A 331 12.29 25.24 -13.16
CA VAL A 331 13.65 25.08 -12.66
C VAL A 331 14.68 25.04 -13.79
N LYS A 332 14.27 24.60 -14.98
CA LYS A 332 15.12 24.54 -16.18
C LYS A 332 15.04 25.79 -17.06
N THR A 333 14.17 26.74 -16.73
CA THR A 333 14.03 28.01 -17.45
C THR A 333 14.23 29.19 -16.49
N TYR A 334 13.18 29.58 -15.78
CA TYR A 334 13.18 30.73 -14.87
C TYR A 334 14.27 30.70 -13.79
N PHE A 335 14.52 29.53 -13.18
CA PHE A 335 15.57 29.43 -12.17
C PHE A 335 16.97 29.33 -12.79
N ALA A 336 17.11 28.61 -13.90
CA ALA A 336 18.40 28.43 -14.57
C ALA A 336 18.97 29.74 -15.18
N GLU A 337 18.11 30.71 -15.45
CA GLU A 337 18.51 32.06 -15.92
C GLU A 337 19.04 32.98 -14.79
N LYS A 338 18.88 32.58 -13.51
CA LYS A 338 19.29 33.37 -12.34
C LYS A 338 20.56 32.83 -11.70
#